data_AF-A0A8E4IS30-F1
#
_entry.id   AF-A0A8E4IS30-F1
#
_cell.length_a   1.000
_cell.length_b   1.000
_cell.length_c   1.000
_cell.angle_alpha   90.00
_cell.angle_beta   90.00
_cell.angle_gamma   90.00
#
_symmetry.space_group_name_H-M   'P 1'
#
loop_
_entity.id
_entity.type
_entity.pdbx_description
1 polymer ?
#
loop_
_entity_poly.entity_id
_entity_poly.type
_entity_poly.pdbx_seq_one_letter_code
_entity_poly.pdbx_strand_id
1 'polypeptide(L)' 'MYKLVSPRELTEIITGLLLKPELLGELDSPEKHRMFMADLGRVVAEHCGGLVNSVALLQS' A
#
# COMPACT_ATOMS: atom_id res chain seq x y z
N MET A 1 -0.70 7.62 19.84
CA MET A 1 -0.93 8.79 18.96
C MET A 1 -0.27 8.50 17.63
N TYR A 2 -1.04 8.30 16.56
CA TYR A 2 -0.46 8.35 15.22
C TYR A 2 -0.13 9.81 14.95
N LYS A 3 1.15 10.13 14.69
CA LYS A 3 1.47 11.42 14.06
C LYS A 3 0.60 11.50 12.81
N LEU A 4 -0.13 12.60 12.63
CA LEU A 4 -0.86 12.87 11.40
C LEU A 4 0.19 12.99 10.30
N VAL A 5 0.47 11.87 9.63
CA VAL A 5 1.30 11.83 8.43
C VAL A 5 0.53 12.64 7.40
N SER A 6 1.16 13.68 6.84
CA SER A 6 0.51 14.47 5.79
C SER A 6 0.19 13.57 4.59
N PRO A 7 -0.82 13.92 3.77
CA PRO A 7 -1.14 13.13 2.57
C PRO A 7 0.08 12.89 1.67
N ARG A 8 0.98 13.88 1.60
CA ARG A 8 2.23 13.81 0.86
C ARG A 8 3.18 12.77 1.47
N GLU A 9 3.46 12.87 2.76
CA GLU A 9 4.35 11.92 3.44
C GLU A 9 3.78 10.49 3.36
N LEU A 10 2.47 10.32 3.50
CA LEU A 10 1.82 9.02 3.40
C LEU A 10 2.00 8.42 2.00
N THR A 11 1.83 9.25 0.96
CA THR A 11 2.06 8.84 -0.44
C THR A 11 3.51 8.46 -0.67
N GLU A 12 4.47 9.24 -0.17
CA GLU A 12 5.90 8.97 -0.31
C GLU A 12 6.30 7.65 0.38
N ILE A 13 5.79 7.40 1.59
CA ILE A 13 6.03 6.16 2.33
C ILE A 13 5.46 4.95 1.59
N ILE A 14 4.18 5.00 1.21
CA ILE A 14 3.51 3.91 0.49
C ILE A 14 4.20 3.62 -0.84
N THR A 15 4.53 4.67 -1.61
CA THR A 15 5.22 4.53 -2.89
C THR A 15 6.62 3.93 -2.70
N GLY A 16 7.36 4.37 -1.68
CA GLY A 16 8.66 3.82 -1.34
C GLY A 16 8.58 2.32 -1.01
N LEU A 17 7.63 1.92 -0.17
CA LEU A 17 7.41 0.52 0.20
C LEU A 17 6.98 -0.35 -1.00
N LEU A 18 6.15 0.19 -1.90
CA LEU A 18 5.68 -0.58 -3.07
C LEU A 18 6.76 -0.73 -4.15
N LEU A 19 7.53 0.32 -4.44
CA LEU A 19 8.44 0.36 -5.59
C LEU A 19 9.90 0.06 -5.25
N LYS A 20 10.36 0.43 -4.05
CA LYS A 20 11.75 0.31 -3.61
C LYS A 20 11.85 -0.05 -2.11
N PRO A 21 11.24 -1.15 -1.67
CA PRO A 21 11.24 -1.58 -0.27
C PRO A 21 12.65 -1.70 0.33
N GLU A 22 13.65 -2.05 -0.48
CA GLU A 22 15.04 -2.18 -0.09
C GLU A 22 15.68 -0.87 0.40
N LEU A 23 15.20 0.29 -0.06
CA LEU A 23 15.70 1.60 0.40
C LEU A 23 15.20 1.95 1.80
N LEU A 24 14.08 1.33 2.23
CA LEU A 24 13.48 1.52 3.54
C LEU A 24 13.88 0.42 4.52
N GLY A 25 14.57 -0.64 4.05
CA GLY A 25 14.93 -1.80 4.86
C GLY A 25 13.72 -2.64 5.28
N GLU A 26 12.58 -2.50 4.58
CA GLU A 26 11.31 -3.16 4.88
C GLU A 26 10.92 -4.11 3.73
N LEU A 27 9.91 -4.96 3.95
CA LEU A 27 9.36 -5.89 2.95
C LEU A 27 10.44 -6.73 2.22
N ASP A 28 11.41 -7.23 2.99
CA ASP A 28 12.58 -8.02 2.57
C ASP A 28 12.25 -9.37 1.88
N SER A 29 10.97 -9.73 1.77
CA SER A 29 10.53 -10.96 1.12
C SER A 29 9.31 -10.71 0.22
N PRO A 30 9.17 -11.49 -0.87
CA PRO A 30 7.98 -11.42 -1.72
C PRO A 30 6.67 -11.73 -0.99
N GLU A 31 6.72 -12.43 0.14
CA GLU A 31 5.54 -12.70 0.97
C GLU A 31 5.13 -11.47 1.77
N LYS A 32 6.08 -10.81 2.45
CA LYS A 32 5.80 -9.55 3.17
C LYS A 32 5.29 -8.47 2.23
N HIS A 33 5.87 -8.36 1.04
CA HIS A 33 5.42 -7.41 0.02
C HIS A 33 3.97 -7.68 -0.44
N ARG A 34 3.62 -8.95 -0.69
CA ARG A 34 2.24 -9.35 -1.03
C ARG A 34 1.25 -9.08 0.10
N MET A 35 1.62 -9.37 1.34
CA MET A 35 0.78 -9.08 2.51
C MET A 35 0.52 -7.57 2.65
N PHE A 36 1.57 -6.75 2.51
CA PHE A 36 1.44 -5.30 2.55
C PHE A 36 0.50 -4.75 1.46
N MET A 37 0.59 -5.28 0.23
CA MET A 37 -0.33 -4.90 -0.84
C MET A 37 -1.79 -5.26 -0.53
N ALA A 38 -2.02 -6.45 0.04
CA ALA A 38 -3.36 -6.89 0.42
C ALA A 38 -3.94 -6.02 1.53
N ASP A 39 -3.14 -5.68 2.55
CA ASP A 39 -3.55 -4.81 3.65
C ASP A 39 -3.89 -3.39 3.15
N LEU A 40 -3.05 -2.82 2.28
CA LEU A 40 -3.31 -1.51 1.67
C LEU A 40 -4.60 -1.52 0.83
N GLY A 41 -4.75 -2.54 -0.02
CA GLY A 41 -5.94 -2.70 -0.86
C GLY A 41 -7.21 -2.82 -0.01
N ARG A 42 -7.14 -3.56 1.10
CA ARG A 42 -8.24 -3.70 2.05
C ARG A 42 -8.61 -2.37 2.71
N VAL A 43 -7.64 -1.62 3.23
CA VAL A 43 -7.91 -0.31 3.87
C VAL A 43 -8.59 0.65 2.89
N VAL A 44 -8.08 0.70 1.66
CA VAL A 44 -8.63 1.56 0.60
C VAL A 44 -10.04 1.11 0.21
N ALA A 45 -10.26 -0.19 0.03
CA ALA A 45 -11.56 -0.76 -0.25
C ALA A 45 -12.56 -0.42 0.87
N GLU A 46 -12.23 -0.74 2.12
CA GLU A 46 -13.10 -0.48 3.28
C GLU A 46 -13.45 1.01 3.40
N HIS A 47 -12.48 1.91 3.21
CA HIS A 47 -12.71 3.35 3.30
C HIS A 47 -13.59 3.88 2.16
N CYS A 48 -13.47 3.33 0.95
CA CYS A 48 -14.20 3.80 -0.23
C CYS A 48 -15.53 3.06 -0.48
N GLY A 49 -15.99 2.21 0.44
CA GLY A 49 -17.26 1.49 0.29
C GLY A 49 -17.16 0.19 -0.54
N GLY A 50 -15.97 -0.41 -0.58
CA GLY A 50 -15.68 -1.76 -1.07
C GLY A 50 -14.98 -1.79 -2.43
N LEU A 51 -15.49 -1.06 -3.41
CA LEU A 51 -14.95 -1.06 -4.78
C LEU A 51 -14.36 0.30 -5.11
N VAL A 52 -13.04 0.42 -5.01
CA VAL A 52 -12.35 1.54 -5.65
C VAL A 52 -12.32 1.29 -7.14
N ASN A 53 -13.10 2.07 -7.88
CA ASN A 53 -13.09 2.10 -9.34
C ASN A 53 -11.75 2.66 -9.83
N SER A 54 -10.66 1.88 -9.79
CA SER A 54 -9.46 2.08 -10.62
C SER A 54 -8.51 0.91 -10.53
N VAL A 55 -8.10 0.44 -11.71
CA VAL A 55 -7.27 -0.72 -12.03
C VAL A 55 -7.98 -2.04 -11.79
N ALA A 56 -8.73 -2.46 -12.82
CA ALA A 56 -8.83 -3.87 -13.16
C ALA A 56 -7.40 -4.42 -13.25
N LEU A 57 -6.89 -4.95 -12.14
CA LEU A 57 -5.83 -5.92 -12.19
C LEU A 57 -6.40 -7.03 -13.05
N LEU A 58 -5.90 -7.10 -14.29
CA LEU A 58 -6.03 -8.23 -15.19
C LEU A 58 -6.01 -9.51 -14.36
N GLN A 59 -7.21 -10.04 -14.10
CA GLN A 59 -7.39 -11.42 -13.69
C GLN A 59 -6.96 -12.23 -14.91
N SER A 60 -6.08 -13.19 -14.64
CA SER A 60 -5.35 -14.05 -15.56
C SER A 60 -6.18 -14.68 -16.66
#